data_AF-A0A2Z3GVU2-F1
#
_entry.id   AF-A0A2Z3GVU2-F1
#
_cell.length_a   1.000
_cell.length_b   1.000
_cell.length_c   1.000
_cell.angle_alpha   90.00
_cell.angle_beta   90.00
_cell.angle_gamma   90.00
#
_symmetry.space_group_name_H-M   'P 1'
#
loop_
_entity.id
_entity.type
_entity.pdbx_description
1 polymer ?
#
loop_
_entity_poly.entity_id
_entity_poly.type
_entity_poly.pdbx_seq_one_letter_code
_entity_poly.pdbx_strand_id
1 'polypeptide(L)'
;MTHRRPAELFRTAALACVLALLAPADRARAQTETTVGMTGTLEGLVLPGSELEAAPLTDRTAKAVVRVVRVFPHGTAFRYDIEYFGLEPGTHDLRQYLKRKDGSPLGELPPIAVQVKPVLPPGQVQPNKLEIDTGSRLGGYRFLAIGAVVVWALGLIAVVASFFFPRRKRAVADADRRPVSLAERLRPLVEGATAGTLSRAQLADLERALLAYWRKRLKLEGAEPGEAIEAMRKQPDAAPLLAQLEVWLHRPGPVQPVDVAALLAPYRDLPPEALDLEVRGAA
;
A
#
# COMPACT_ATOMS: atom_id res chain seq x y z
N MET A 1 -20.34 -110.16 44.42
CA MET A 1 -20.28 -108.68 44.42
C MET A 1 -20.01 -108.22 42.99
N THR A 2 -21.08 -108.17 42.19
CA THR A 2 -21.64 -106.93 41.56
C THR A 2 -20.72 -106.36 40.47
N HIS A 3 -20.66 -106.94 39.26
CA HIS A 3 -21.58 -106.82 38.10
C HIS A 3 -21.91 -105.37 37.67
N ARG A 4 -21.30 -104.91 36.56
CA ARG A 4 -21.94 -104.45 35.28
C ARG A 4 -21.09 -103.39 34.55
N ARG A 5 -20.64 -103.74 33.34
CA ARG A 5 -20.71 -102.89 32.13
C ARG A 5 -21.96 -103.35 31.33
N PRO A 6 -22.39 -102.78 30.18
CA PRO A 6 -22.17 -101.48 29.51
C PRO A 6 -23.52 -100.81 29.10
N ALA A 7 -23.50 -99.62 28.45
CA ALA A 7 -24.43 -99.26 27.37
C ALA A 7 -24.05 -97.90 26.75
N GLU A 8 -23.68 -97.92 25.47
CA GLU A 8 -23.72 -96.75 24.59
C GLU A 8 -25.15 -96.41 24.19
N LEU A 9 -25.41 -95.13 23.90
CA LEU A 9 -26.50 -94.67 23.03
C LEU A 9 -26.15 -93.31 22.41
N PHE A 10 -25.43 -93.37 21.29
CA PHE A 10 -25.75 -92.69 20.01
C PHE A 10 -26.77 -91.53 20.03
N ARG A 11 -26.34 -90.31 19.64
CA ARG A 11 -26.71 -89.63 18.37
C ARG A 11 -26.33 -88.14 18.30
N THR A 12 -25.37 -87.84 17.41
CA THR A 12 -25.39 -86.81 16.35
C THR A 12 -26.04 -85.42 16.59
N ALA A 13 -25.24 -84.35 16.44
CA ALA A 13 -25.47 -83.18 15.57
C ALA A 13 -24.45 -82.07 15.93
N ALA A 14 -23.41 -81.85 15.11
CA ALA A 14 -23.36 -80.79 14.08
C ALA A 14 -22.87 -79.42 14.61
N LEU A 15 -21.62 -79.12 14.24
CA LEU A 15 -21.14 -77.84 13.69
C LEU A 15 -21.80 -76.54 14.22
N ALA A 16 -21.11 -75.79 15.06
CA ALA A 16 -21.27 -74.33 15.09
C ALA A 16 -20.06 -73.62 15.71
N CYS A 17 -19.37 -72.88 14.84
CA CYS A 17 -18.82 -71.56 15.09
C CYS A 17 -17.71 -71.40 16.14
N VAL A 18 -16.50 -71.27 15.60
CA VAL A 18 -15.54 -70.23 15.95
C VAL A 18 -16.29 -68.96 16.38
N LEU A 19 -16.43 -68.74 17.69
CA LEU A 19 -16.90 -67.47 18.25
C LEU A 19 -15.73 -66.78 18.93
N ALA A 20 -15.14 -65.90 18.13
CA ALA A 20 -14.69 -64.58 18.52
C ALA A 20 -13.77 -64.49 19.75
N LEU A 21 -12.48 -64.37 19.45
CA LEU A 21 -11.61 -63.37 20.07
C LEU A 21 -12.32 -62.01 20.10
N LEU A 22 -13.14 -61.77 21.13
CA LEU A 22 -13.50 -60.43 21.56
C LEU A 22 -12.36 -59.94 22.46
N ALA A 23 -11.23 -59.63 21.83
CA ALA A 23 -10.32 -58.67 22.41
C ALA A 23 -11.11 -57.35 22.52
N PRO A 24 -11.17 -56.69 23.69
CA PRO A 24 -11.71 -55.35 23.75
C PRO A 24 -10.90 -54.49 22.78
N ALA A 25 -11.57 -53.94 21.77
CA ALA A 25 -10.99 -52.88 20.97
C ALA A 25 -10.50 -51.83 21.94
N ASP A 26 -9.18 -51.60 21.93
CA ASP A 26 -8.50 -50.59 22.71
C ASP A 26 -9.23 -49.27 22.45
N ARG A 27 -10.05 -48.83 23.40
CA ARG A 27 -10.78 -47.57 23.26
C ARG A 27 -9.71 -46.51 23.22
N ALA A 28 -9.52 -45.94 22.03
CA ALA A 28 -8.68 -44.77 21.81
C ALA A 28 -8.88 -43.80 22.97
N ARG A 29 -7.77 -43.32 23.52
CA ARG A 29 -7.72 -42.52 24.74
C ARG A 29 -8.23 -41.10 24.41
N ALA A 30 -9.53 -40.99 24.14
CA ALA A 30 -10.17 -39.72 23.83
C ALA A 30 -10.10 -38.84 25.07
N GLN A 31 -9.32 -37.76 25.00
CA GLN A 31 -9.38 -36.71 26.01
C GLN A 31 -10.62 -35.88 25.69
N THR A 32 -11.77 -36.35 26.15
CA THR A 32 -13.05 -35.64 26.05
C THR A 32 -13.16 -34.50 27.05
N GLU A 33 -12.16 -34.32 27.91
CA GLU A 33 -12.09 -33.22 28.86
C GLU A 33 -10.79 -32.43 28.69
N THR A 34 -10.88 -31.11 28.65
CA THR A 34 -9.75 -30.18 28.69
C THR A 34 -10.08 -28.98 29.57
N THR A 35 -9.12 -28.07 29.75
CA THR A 35 -9.35 -26.77 30.38
C THR A 35 -9.32 -25.64 29.35
N VAL A 36 -9.92 -24.50 29.67
CA VAL A 36 -9.92 -23.33 28.77
C VAL A 36 -8.49 -22.99 28.35
N GLY A 37 -8.26 -22.85 27.03
CA GLY A 37 -6.96 -22.53 26.45
C GLY A 37 -6.01 -23.73 26.25
N MET A 38 -6.33 -24.91 26.79
CA MET A 38 -5.51 -26.11 26.62
C MET A 38 -6.00 -26.99 25.47
N THR A 39 -5.07 -27.57 24.72
CA THR A 39 -5.37 -28.51 23.63
C THR A 39 -5.89 -29.82 24.17
N GLY A 40 -7.05 -30.27 23.69
CA GLY A 40 -7.50 -31.64 23.83
C GLY A 40 -7.32 -32.43 22.52
N THR A 41 -7.09 -33.74 22.63
CA THR A 41 -6.92 -34.64 21.48
C THR A 41 -7.98 -35.75 21.51
N LEU A 42 -8.60 -35.97 20.36
CA LEU A 42 -9.50 -37.09 20.08
C LEU A 42 -8.84 -37.95 19.01
N GLU A 43 -8.26 -39.07 19.40
CA GLU A 43 -7.60 -39.99 18.49
C GLU A 43 -8.55 -41.09 18.03
N GLY A 44 -8.41 -41.53 16.78
CA GLY A 44 -9.12 -42.70 16.27
C GLY A 44 -10.63 -42.54 16.14
N LEU A 45 -11.16 -41.32 16.06
CA LEU A 45 -12.60 -41.07 15.96
C LEU A 45 -13.13 -41.50 14.58
N VAL A 46 -14.01 -42.48 14.53
CA VAL A 46 -14.61 -42.96 13.27
C VAL A 46 -15.89 -42.20 12.98
N LEU A 47 -15.94 -41.49 11.85
CA LEU A 47 -17.11 -40.72 11.41
C LEU A 47 -17.57 -41.17 10.01
N PRO A 48 -18.89 -41.42 9.81
CA PRO A 48 -19.44 -41.84 8.52
C PRO A 48 -19.52 -40.69 7.50
N GLY A 49 -19.67 -41.06 6.24
CA GLY A 49 -19.83 -40.13 5.11
C GLY A 49 -18.50 -39.76 4.45
N SER A 50 -18.49 -38.69 3.65
CA SER A 50 -17.30 -38.21 2.97
C SER A 50 -16.30 -37.52 3.92
N GLU A 51 -15.07 -37.37 3.46
CA GLU A 51 -13.95 -36.81 4.23
C GLU A 51 -14.31 -35.43 4.84
N LEU A 52 -14.01 -35.25 6.12
CA LEU A 52 -14.24 -34.03 6.88
C LEU A 52 -12.96 -33.20 6.97
N GLU A 53 -13.12 -31.88 6.92
CA GLU A 53 -12.09 -30.91 7.24
C GLU A 53 -12.60 -29.88 8.24
N ALA A 54 -11.67 -29.16 8.89
CA ALA A 54 -12.01 -28.08 9.79
C ALA A 54 -12.73 -26.96 9.02
N ALA A 55 -13.83 -26.45 9.58
CA ALA A 55 -14.52 -25.30 9.03
C ALA A 55 -13.68 -24.02 9.24
N PRO A 56 -13.63 -23.08 8.27
CA PRO A 56 -12.95 -21.81 8.45
C PRO A 56 -13.55 -21.03 9.63
N LEU A 57 -12.68 -20.46 10.46
CA LEU A 57 -13.08 -19.67 11.62
C LEU A 57 -13.48 -18.25 11.18
N THR A 58 -14.66 -18.11 10.59
CA THR A 58 -15.19 -16.80 10.15
C THR A 58 -15.86 -16.05 11.29
N ASP A 59 -16.38 -16.79 12.27
CA ASP A 59 -17.09 -16.25 13.43
C ASP A 59 -16.13 -15.97 14.60
N ARG A 60 -16.03 -14.70 14.99
CA ARG A 60 -15.22 -14.26 16.15
C ARG A 60 -15.84 -14.66 17.49
N THR A 61 -17.09 -15.15 17.49
CA THR A 61 -17.80 -15.61 18.69
C THR A 61 -17.76 -17.13 18.86
N ALA A 62 -16.98 -17.83 18.03
CA ALA A 62 -16.76 -19.26 18.18
C ALA A 62 -16.21 -19.61 19.58
N LYS A 63 -16.78 -20.65 20.19
CA LYS A 63 -16.49 -21.07 21.57
C LYS A 63 -15.41 -22.16 21.65
N ALA A 64 -15.08 -22.78 20.53
CA ALA A 64 -13.98 -23.72 20.39
C ALA A 64 -13.37 -23.64 18.98
N VAL A 65 -12.13 -24.10 18.86
CA VAL A 65 -11.41 -24.22 17.58
C VAL A 65 -11.06 -25.68 17.36
N VAL A 66 -11.25 -26.19 16.15
CA VAL A 66 -11.01 -27.58 15.79
C VAL A 66 -9.99 -27.67 14.66
N ARG A 67 -9.08 -28.64 14.74
CA ARG A 67 -8.12 -28.99 13.71
C ARG A 67 -8.14 -30.50 13.47
N VAL A 68 -8.27 -30.89 12.21
CA VAL A 68 -8.07 -32.28 11.80
C VAL A 68 -6.58 -32.49 11.59
N VAL A 69 -5.97 -33.36 12.40
CA VAL A 69 -4.52 -33.62 12.38
C VAL A 69 -4.19 -34.73 11.39
N ARG A 70 -4.93 -35.83 11.43
CA ARG A 70 -4.76 -36.97 10.53
C ARG A 70 -6.11 -37.56 10.14
N VAL A 71 -6.15 -38.13 8.94
CA VAL A 71 -7.32 -38.85 8.41
C VAL A 71 -6.85 -40.18 7.84
N PHE A 72 -7.58 -41.24 8.15
CA PHE A 72 -7.33 -42.59 7.65
C PHE A 72 -8.62 -43.16 7.06
N PRO A 73 -8.59 -43.77 5.87
CA PRO A 73 -9.73 -44.52 5.35
C PRO A 73 -10.13 -45.67 6.31
N HIS A 74 -11.43 -45.87 6.53
CA HIS A 74 -11.95 -46.90 7.44
C HIS A 74 -13.27 -47.50 6.91
N GLY A 75 -13.15 -48.44 5.96
CA GLY A 75 -14.32 -49.05 5.31
C GLY A 75 -15.10 -48.02 4.49
N THR A 76 -16.38 -47.83 4.81
CA THR A 76 -17.24 -46.78 4.23
C THR A 76 -17.18 -45.46 5.00
N ALA A 77 -16.35 -45.39 6.04
CA ALA A 77 -16.16 -44.24 6.92
C ALA A 77 -14.69 -43.78 6.92
N PHE A 78 -14.41 -42.75 7.69
CA PHE A 78 -13.05 -42.24 7.90
C PHE A 78 -12.74 -42.19 9.40
N ARG A 79 -11.50 -42.49 9.75
CA ARG A 79 -10.98 -42.40 11.11
C ARG A 79 -10.10 -41.15 11.23
N TYR A 80 -10.38 -40.31 12.22
CA TYR A 80 -9.76 -39.01 12.40
C TYR A 80 -8.98 -38.93 13.71
N ASP A 81 -7.86 -38.22 13.65
CA ASP A 81 -7.24 -37.64 14.84
C ASP A 81 -7.52 -36.14 14.81
N ILE A 82 -8.22 -35.66 15.83
CA ILE A 82 -8.72 -34.29 15.92
C ILE A 82 -8.10 -33.62 17.15
N GLU A 83 -7.59 -32.41 16.97
CA GLU A 83 -7.24 -31.50 18.05
C GLU A 83 -8.33 -30.46 18.22
N TYR A 84 -8.60 -30.09 19.47
CA TYR A 84 -9.54 -29.02 19.78
C TYR A 84 -9.03 -28.11 20.90
N PHE A 85 -9.45 -26.85 20.86
CA PHE A 85 -9.13 -25.82 21.84
C PHE A 85 -10.43 -25.20 22.34
N GLY A 86 -10.68 -25.28 23.65
CA GLY A 86 -11.83 -24.63 24.27
C GLY A 86 -11.56 -23.16 24.59
N LEU A 87 -12.38 -22.24 24.08
CA LEU A 87 -12.28 -20.81 24.36
C LEU A 87 -13.19 -20.38 25.52
N GLU A 88 -14.30 -21.08 25.71
CA GLU A 88 -15.22 -20.87 26.83
C GLU A 88 -15.40 -22.17 27.65
N PRO A 89 -15.59 -22.07 28.98
CA PRO A 89 -15.95 -23.23 29.79
C PRO A 89 -17.36 -23.72 29.42
N GLY A 90 -17.55 -25.04 29.37
CA GLY A 90 -18.83 -25.66 29.03
C GLY A 90 -18.69 -26.96 28.22
N THR A 91 -19.83 -27.57 27.89
CA THR A 91 -19.89 -28.70 26.96
C THR A 91 -20.04 -28.17 25.55
N HIS A 92 -19.15 -28.57 24.65
CA HIS A 92 -19.14 -28.13 23.26
C HIS A 92 -19.23 -29.32 22.33
N ASP A 93 -20.05 -29.21 21.28
CA ASP A 93 -20.10 -30.21 20.21
C ASP A 93 -19.17 -29.80 19.08
N LEU A 94 -18.20 -30.64 18.74
CA LEU A 94 -17.20 -30.32 17.72
C LEU A 94 -17.74 -30.38 16.29
N ARG A 95 -18.91 -31.00 16.06
CA ARG A 95 -19.54 -31.10 14.72
C ARG A 95 -19.74 -29.73 14.08
N GLN A 96 -20.06 -28.71 14.87
CA GLN A 96 -20.32 -27.35 14.38
C GLN A 96 -19.08 -26.67 13.78
N TYR A 97 -17.88 -27.21 14.03
CA TYR A 97 -16.60 -26.69 13.54
C TYR A 97 -16.00 -27.58 12.44
N LEU A 98 -16.78 -28.50 11.89
CA LEU A 98 -16.38 -29.40 10.81
C LEU A 98 -17.28 -29.21 9.59
N LYS A 99 -16.71 -29.41 8.40
CA LYS A 99 -17.45 -29.43 7.13
C LYS A 99 -16.92 -30.55 6.24
N ARG A 100 -17.73 -30.99 5.29
CA ARG A 100 -17.29 -31.99 4.30
C ARG A 100 -16.36 -31.33 3.29
N LYS A 101 -15.26 -32.01 2.95
CA LYS A 101 -14.23 -31.53 2.01
C LYS A 101 -14.74 -31.46 0.57
N ASP A 102 -15.70 -32.30 0.22
CA ASP A 102 -16.39 -32.31 -1.08
C ASP A 102 -17.47 -31.21 -1.20
N GLY A 103 -17.71 -30.42 -0.15
CA GLY A 103 -18.73 -29.38 -0.11
C GLY A 103 -20.16 -29.88 0.09
N SER A 104 -20.36 -31.19 0.27
CA SER A 104 -21.68 -31.75 0.58
C SER A 104 -22.17 -31.32 1.97
N PRO A 105 -23.50 -31.32 2.22
CA PRO A 105 -24.04 -31.05 3.54
C PRO A 105 -23.49 -32.03 4.59
N LEU A 106 -23.28 -31.56 5.82
CA LEU A 106 -22.68 -32.35 6.90
C LEU A 106 -23.42 -33.67 7.18
N GLY A 107 -24.76 -33.67 6.98
CA GLY A 107 -25.62 -34.82 7.15
C GLY A 107 -25.78 -35.24 8.62
N GLU A 108 -26.22 -36.48 8.85
CA GLU A 108 -26.32 -37.06 10.19
C GLU A 108 -24.94 -37.57 10.65
N LEU A 109 -24.27 -36.79 11.49
CA LEU A 109 -23.05 -37.19 12.20
C LEU A 109 -23.34 -37.43 13.68
N PRO A 110 -22.73 -38.45 14.32
CA PRO A 110 -22.86 -38.64 15.75
C PRO A 110 -22.27 -37.44 16.51
N PRO A 111 -22.89 -36.98 17.61
CA PRO A 111 -22.40 -35.85 18.39
C PRO A 111 -21.00 -36.08 18.95
N ILE A 112 -20.14 -35.05 18.84
CA ILE A 112 -18.75 -35.11 19.31
C ILE A 112 -18.65 -34.13 20.49
N ALA A 113 -19.20 -34.53 21.63
CA ALA A 113 -19.23 -33.69 22.82
C ALA A 113 -17.89 -33.72 23.57
N VAL A 114 -17.35 -32.54 23.87
CA VAL A 114 -16.17 -32.35 24.71
C VAL A 114 -16.49 -31.39 25.85
N GLN A 115 -15.88 -31.61 27.01
CA GLN A 115 -16.05 -30.81 28.21
C GLN A 115 -14.84 -29.89 28.40
N VAL A 116 -15.07 -28.59 28.43
CA VAL A 116 -14.05 -27.57 28.73
C VAL A 116 -14.28 -27.08 30.15
N LYS A 117 -13.34 -27.36 31.05
CA LYS A 117 -13.39 -26.96 32.45
C LYS A 117 -12.78 -25.56 32.63
N PRO A 118 -13.35 -24.71 33.50
CA PRO A 118 -12.69 -23.47 33.87
C PRO A 118 -11.40 -23.75 34.63
N VAL A 119 -10.36 -22.93 34.40
CA VAL A 119 -9.10 -23.01 35.16
C VAL A 119 -9.26 -22.36 36.53
N LEU A 120 -10.07 -21.31 36.62
CA LEU A 120 -10.32 -20.59 37.87
C LEU A 120 -11.52 -21.18 38.63
N PRO A 121 -11.42 -21.31 39.97
CA PRO A 121 -12.55 -21.66 40.82
C PRO A 121 -13.72 -20.66 40.68
N PRO A 122 -14.97 -21.09 40.96
CA PRO A 122 -16.11 -20.18 40.98
C PRO A 122 -15.94 -19.12 42.08
N GLY A 123 -16.55 -17.94 41.88
CA GLY A 123 -16.57 -16.86 42.89
C GLY A 123 -15.35 -15.94 42.91
N GLN A 124 -14.47 -16.03 41.92
CA GLN A 124 -13.36 -15.08 41.74
C GLN A 124 -13.89 -13.69 41.37
N VAL A 125 -13.24 -12.64 41.91
CA VAL A 125 -13.55 -11.25 41.58
C VAL A 125 -13.19 -11.01 40.12
N GLN A 126 -14.20 -10.78 39.28
CA GLN A 126 -13.97 -10.41 37.87
C GLN A 126 -13.41 -8.99 37.83
N PRO A 127 -12.46 -8.70 36.92
CA PRO A 127 -12.09 -7.32 36.62
C PRO A 127 -13.35 -6.52 36.28
N ASN A 128 -13.40 -5.25 36.72
CA ASN A 128 -14.49 -4.36 36.37
C ASN A 128 -14.70 -4.37 34.85
N LYS A 129 -15.95 -4.49 34.42
CA LYS A 129 -16.29 -4.44 33.00
C LYS A 129 -15.72 -3.13 32.44
N LEU A 130 -14.85 -3.23 31.45
CA LEU A 130 -14.31 -2.07 30.78
C LEU A 130 -15.47 -1.32 30.13
N GLU A 131 -15.83 -0.19 30.71
CA GLU A 131 -16.65 0.80 30.03
C GLU A 131 -15.76 1.37 28.92
N ILE A 132 -16.00 0.93 27.69
CA ILE A 132 -15.38 1.53 26.52
C ILE A 132 -16.04 2.90 26.39
N ASP A 133 -15.48 3.88 27.10
CA ASP A 133 -15.85 5.27 26.90
C ASP A 133 -15.50 5.61 25.45
N THR A 134 -16.52 5.92 24.66
CA THR A 134 -16.32 6.50 23.33
C THR A 134 -15.77 7.89 23.55
N GLY A 135 -14.45 7.96 23.76
CA GLY A 135 -13.74 9.17 24.14
C GLY A 135 -14.22 10.36 23.34
N SER A 136 -14.26 11.53 23.98
CA SER A 136 -14.77 12.78 23.41
C SER A 136 -14.29 12.91 21.96
N ARG A 137 -15.22 12.83 20.99
CA ARG A 137 -14.89 12.97 19.57
C ARG A 137 -14.11 14.27 19.44
N LEU A 138 -12.79 14.20 19.17
CA LEU A 138 -11.94 15.36 18.92
C LEU A 138 -12.45 16.06 17.64
N GLY A 139 -13.52 16.82 17.78
CA GLY A 139 -14.33 17.33 16.67
C GLY A 139 -13.77 18.61 16.04
N GLY A 140 -12.73 19.22 16.63
CA GLY A 140 -12.16 20.48 16.16
C GLY A 140 -11.46 20.37 14.81
N TYR A 141 -10.72 19.27 14.58
CA TYR A 141 -9.98 19.07 13.33
C TYR A 141 -10.89 18.94 12.11
N ARG A 142 -12.09 18.39 12.29
CA ARG A 142 -13.07 18.27 11.19
C ARG A 142 -13.49 19.65 10.69
N PHE A 143 -13.75 20.59 11.59
CA PHE A 143 -14.14 21.95 11.21
C PHE A 143 -12.97 22.72 10.58
N LEU A 144 -11.74 22.54 11.08
CA LEU A 144 -10.54 23.13 10.46
C LEU A 144 -10.31 22.58 9.05
N ALA A 145 -10.45 21.26 8.85
CA ALA A 145 -10.31 20.62 7.55
C ALA A 145 -11.37 21.12 6.56
N ILE A 146 -12.63 21.22 6.99
CA ILE A 146 -13.71 21.80 6.17
C ILE A 146 -13.38 23.25 5.79
N GLY A 147 -12.95 24.07 6.76
CA GLY A 147 -12.55 25.46 6.50
C GLY A 147 -11.43 25.57 5.47
N ALA A 148 -10.38 24.74 5.59
CA ALA A 148 -9.28 24.71 4.65
C ALA A 148 -9.73 24.34 3.22
N VAL A 149 -10.60 23.32 3.10
CA VAL A 149 -11.17 22.91 1.80
C VAL A 149 -12.02 24.02 1.19
N VAL A 150 -12.83 24.72 1.99
CA VAL A 150 -13.65 25.84 1.52
C VAL A 150 -12.76 26.98 1.00
N VAL A 151 -11.74 27.38 1.76
CA VAL A 151 -10.81 28.44 1.35
C VAL A 151 -10.09 28.05 0.05
N TRP A 152 -9.63 26.80 -0.05
CA TRP A 152 -8.98 26.29 -1.25
C TRP A 152 -9.92 26.30 -2.45
N ALA A 153 -11.16 25.82 -2.30
CA ALA A 153 -12.15 25.79 -3.37
C ALA A 153 -12.52 27.21 -3.85
N LEU A 154 -12.69 28.16 -2.93
CA LEU A 154 -12.94 29.56 -3.28
C LEU A 154 -11.75 30.17 -4.04
N GLY A 155 -10.51 29.87 -3.62
CA GLY A 155 -9.30 30.29 -4.33
C GLY A 155 -9.23 29.72 -5.75
N LEU A 156 -9.53 28.42 -5.91
CA LEU A 156 -9.58 27.78 -7.22
C LEU A 156 -10.66 28.40 -8.12
N ILE A 157 -11.87 28.62 -7.59
CA ILE A 157 -12.96 29.29 -8.31
C ILE A 157 -12.54 30.70 -8.73
N ALA A 158 -11.86 31.46 -7.87
CA ALA A 158 -11.38 32.80 -8.21
C ALA A 158 -10.33 32.77 -9.33
N VAL A 159 -9.41 31.79 -9.33
CA VAL A 159 -8.43 31.60 -10.41
C VAL A 159 -9.15 31.25 -11.71
N VAL A 160 -10.06 30.27 -11.70
CA VAL A 160 -10.81 29.86 -12.88
C VAL A 160 -11.66 31.03 -13.41
N ALA A 161 -12.39 31.74 -12.55
CA ALA A 161 -13.15 32.92 -12.94
C ALA A 161 -12.26 34.00 -13.55
N SER A 162 -11.01 34.16 -13.10
CA SER A 162 -10.08 35.14 -13.68
C SER A 162 -9.68 34.86 -15.13
N PHE A 163 -9.86 33.61 -15.62
CA PHE A 163 -9.69 33.28 -17.04
C PHE A 163 -10.90 33.68 -17.89
N PHE A 164 -12.11 33.62 -17.34
CA PHE A 164 -13.35 33.93 -18.06
C PHE A 164 -13.75 35.41 -17.96
N PHE A 165 -13.34 36.10 -16.91
CA PHE A 165 -13.55 37.53 -16.72
C PHE A 165 -12.21 38.27 -16.89
N PRO A 166 -11.99 38.99 -18.01
CA PRO A 166 -10.75 39.72 -18.20
C PRO A 166 -10.58 40.72 -17.06
N ARG A 167 -9.44 40.63 -16.37
CA ARG A 167 -9.06 41.58 -15.32
C ARG A 167 -9.19 42.99 -15.91
N ARG A 168 -10.09 43.81 -15.36
CA ARG A 168 -10.06 45.26 -15.60
C ARG A 168 -8.70 45.73 -15.12
N LYS A 169 -7.78 45.94 -16.06
CA LYS A 169 -6.48 46.53 -15.75
C LYS A 169 -6.78 47.85 -15.04
N ARG A 170 -6.35 47.96 -13.79
CA ARG A 170 -6.28 49.25 -13.13
C ARG A 170 -5.31 50.06 -13.99
N ALA A 171 -5.85 50.99 -14.76
CA ALA A 171 -5.06 51.87 -15.60
C ALA A 171 -4.23 52.75 -14.66
N VAL A 172 -3.06 52.26 -14.27
CA VAL A 172 -1.97 53.12 -13.84
C VAL A 172 -1.46 53.75 -15.12
N ALA A 173 -1.48 55.07 -15.18
CA ALA A 173 -1.01 55.84 -16.32
C ALA A 173 0.45 55.47 -16.61
N ASP A 174 0.66 54.67 -17.65
CA ASP A 174 1.97 54.24 -18.16
C ASP A 174 2.20 54.95 -19.50
N ALA A 175 2.17 56.29 -19.46
CA ALA A 175 2.25 57.12 -20.66
C ALA A 175 3.69 57.51 -21.03
N ASP A 176 4.72 57.01 -20.34
CA ASP A 176 6.09 57.51 -20.57
C ASP A 176 7.24 56.49 -20.38
N ARG A 177 6.94 55.19 -20.35
CA ARG A 177 8.01 54.18 -20.44
C ARG A 177 8.25 53.83 -21.89
N ARG A 178 9.26 54.46 -22.49
CA ARG A 178 9.97 53.89 -23.65
C ARG A 178 10.23 52.40 -23.33
N PRO A 179 9.91 51.45 -24.23
CA PRO A 179 10.16 50.04 -23.96
C PRO A 179 11.67 49.90 -23.67
N VAL A 180 12.01 49.53 -22.44
CA VAL A 180 13.41 49.33 -22.03
C VAL A 180 13.98 48.29 -22.97
N SER A 181 14.92 48.71 -23.82
CA SER A 181 15.52 47.83 -24.81
C SER A 181 16.24 46.69 -24.11
N LEU A 182 16.29 45.51 -24.74
CA LEU A 182 16.97 44.34 -24.16
C LEU A 182 18.46 44.64 -23.87
N ALA A 183 19.09 45.51 -24.68
CA ALA A 183 20.44 46.01 -24.47
C ALA A 183 20.58 46.84 -23.18
N GLU A 184 19.59 47.69 -22.89
CA GLU A 184 19.55 48.51 -21.67
C GLU A 184 19.36 47.66 -20.41
N ARG A 185 18.65 46.53 -20.52
CA ARG A 185 18.48 45.56 -19.43
C ARG A 185 19.73 44.67 -19.22
N LEU A 186 20.47 44.36 -20.29
CA LEU A 186 21.66 43.50 -20.22
C LEU A 186 22.88 44.20 -19.58
N ARG A 187 23.04 45.51 -19.80
CA ARG A 187 24.20 46.29 -19.32
C ARG A 187 24.49 46.14 -17.82
N PRO A 188 23.55 46.39 -16.89
CA PRO A 188 23.83 46.26 -15.45
C PRO A 188 24.12 44.81 -15.03
N LEU A 189 23.61 43.81 -15.78
CA LEU A 189 23.87 42.40 -15.51
C LEU A 189 25.28 42.00 -15.97
N VAL A 190 25.74 42.48 -17.12
CA VAL A 190 27.11 42.25 -17.61
C VAL A 190 28.14 42.91 -16.69
N GLU A 191 27.89 44.15 -16.27
CA GLU A 191 28.77 44.87 -15.34
C GLU A 191 28.82 44.18 -13.97
N GLY A 192 27.67 43.78 -13.42
CA GLY A 192 27.65 43.04 -12.17
C GLY A 192 28.33 41.67 -12.26
N ALA A 193 28.20 40.98 -13.39
CA ALA A 193 28.83 39.67 -13.62
C ALA A 193 30.36 39.76 -13.69
N THR A 194 30.88 40.76 -14.40
CA THR A 194 32.33 41.03 -14.48
C THR A 194 32.91 41.50 -13.15
N ALA A 195 32.13 42.23 -12.34
CA ALA A 195 32.50 42.61 -10.98
C ALA A 195 32.35 41.47 -9.94
N GLY A 196 31.73 40.34 -10.30
CA GLY A 196 31.49 39.21 -9.40
C GLY A 196 30.46 39.49 -8.29
N THR A 197 29.60 40.50 -8.46
CA THR A 197 28.67 40.98 -7.41
C THR A 197 27.24 40.46 -7.57
N LEU A 198 26.96 39.68 -8.62
CA LEU A 198 25.61 39.17 -8.88
C LEU A 198 25.21 38.03 -7.95
N SER A 199 23.95 38.07 -7.51
CA SER A 199 23.27 36.93 -6.89
C SER A 199 22.95 35.84 -7.91
N ARG A 200 22.67 34.61 -7.44
CA ARG A 200 22.24 33.48 -8.30
C ARG A 200 21.01 33.80 -9.16
N ALA A 201 20.06 34.57 -8.63
CA ALA A 201 18.88 34.98 -9.37
C ALA A 201 19.25 35.93 -10.54
N GLN A 202 20.17 36.88 -10.29
CA GLN A 202 20.64 37.80 -11.32
C GLN A 202 21.49 37.12 -12.39
N LEU A 203 22.24 36.07 -12.04
CA LEU A 203 22.96 35.23 -13.00
C LEU A 203 22.00 34.47 -13.92
N ALA A 204 20.89 33.94 -13.38
CA ALA A 204 19.85 33.30 -14.20
C ALA A 204 19.14 34.32 -15.11
N ASP A 205 18.95 35.56 -14.66
CA ASP A 205 18.40 36.62 -15.49
C ASP A 205 19.37 37.04 -16.61
N LEU A 206 20.68 37.07 -16.35
CA LEU A 206 21.71 37.28 -17.35
C LEU A 206 21.70 36.18 -18.42
N GLU A 207 21.68 34.91 -17.99
CA GLU A 207 21.60 33.76 -18.89
C GLU A 207 20.36 33.83 -19.79
N ARG A 208 19.19 34.09 -19.19
CA ARG A 208 17.93 34.22 -19.94
C ARG A 208 17.98 35.38 -20.94
N ALA A 209 18.57 36.51 -20.57
CA ALA A 209 18.67 37.67 -21.45
C ALA A 209 19.65 37.43 -22.62
N LEU A 210 20.76 36.73 -22.39
CA LEU A 210 21.68 36.31 -23.45
C LEU A 210 21.03 35.31 -24.41
N LEU A 211 20.28 34.33 -23.89
CA LEU A 211 19.52 33.38 -24.73
C LEU A 211 18.45 34.10 -25.56
N ALA A 212 17.75 35.07 -24.98
CA ALA A 212 16.77 35.89 -25.69
C ALA A 212 17.42 36.72 -26.81
N TYR A 213 18.58 37.33 -26.55
CA TYR A 213 19.37 38.03 -27.56
C TYR A 213 19.70 37.13 -28.75
N TRP A 214 20.25 35.93 -28.49
CA TRP A 214 20.65 35.00 -29.56
C TRP A 214 19.47 34.39 -30.30
N ARG A 215 18.38 34.08 -29.60
CA ARG A 215 17.14 33.60 -30.21
C ARG A 215 16.58 34.62 -31.19
N LYS A 216 16.60 35.91 -30.83
CA LYS A 216 16.15 36.99 -31.72
C LYS A 216 17.12 37.25 -32.87
N ARG A 217 18.43 37.30 -32.61
CA ARG A 217 19.48 37.48 -33.64
C ARG A 217 19.44 36.38 -34.71
N LEU A 218 19.14 35.15 -34.32
CA LEU A 218 19.05 33.99 -35.22
C LEU A 218 17.64 33.74 -35.76
N LYS A 219 16.66 34.60 -35.45
CA LYS A 219 15.25 34.48 -35.87
C LYS A 219 14.60 33.15 -35.46
N LEU A 220 14.93 32.66 -34.26
CA LEU A 220 14.42 31.40 -33.68
C LEU A 220 13.23 31.64 -32.73
N GLU A 221 12.54 32.78 -32.84
CA GLU A 221 11.46 33.17 -31.93
C GLU A 221 10.24 32.24 -32.00
N GLY A 222 9.98 31.61 -33.14
CA GLY A 222 8.91 30.63 -33.32
C GLY A 222 9.30 29.17 -33.03
N ALA A 223 10.57 28.87 -32.75
CA ALA A 223 11.03 27.51 -32.50
C ALA A 223 10.71 27.07 -31.06
N GLU A 224 10.49 25.77 -30.87
CA GLU A 224 10.38 25.19 -29.52
C GLU A 224 11.69 25.42 -28.74
N PRO A 225 11.64 25.64 -27.41
CA PRO A 225 12.82 26.04 -26.63
C PRO A 225 14.04 25.10 -26.77
N GLY A 226 13.82 23.79 -26.84
CA GLY A 226 14.89 22.81 -27.03
C GLY A 226 15.54 22.90 -28.42
N GLU A 227 14.73 23.07 -29.46
CA GLU A 227 15.20 23.22 -30.84
C GLU A 227 15.99 24.53 -31.01
N ALA A 228 15.55 25.61 -30.36
CA ALA A 228 16.25 26.88 -30.39
C ALA A 228 17.67 26.77 -29.76
N ILE A 229 17.81 26.03 -28.66
CA ILE A 229 19.11 25.80 -28.00
C ILE A 229 20.02 24.95 -28.89
N GLU A 230 19.50 23.87 -29.48
CA GLU A 230 20.26 23.03 -30.41
C GLU A 230 20.72 23.80 -31.66
N ALA A 231 19.85 24.66 -32.21
CA ALA A 231 20.19 25.54 -33.32
C ALA A 231 21.26 26.55 -32.94
N MET A 232 21.21 27.11 -31.72
CA MET A 232 22.25 28.01 -31.18
C MET A 232 23.60 27.30 -31.01
N ARG A 233 23.63 26.05 -30.54
CA ARG A 233 24.86 25.25 -30.38
C ARG A 233 25.56 24.91 -31.71
N LYS A 234 24.86 25.00 -32.84
CA LYS A 234 25.42 24.78 -34.18
C LYS A 234 26.04 26.03 -34.81
N GLN A 235 25.84 27.21 -34.21
CA GLN A 235 26.36 28.46 -34.76
C GLN A 235 27.79 28.74 -34.28
N PRO A 236 28.73 29.09 -35.18
CA PRO A 236 30.12 29.34 -34.82
C PRO A 236 30.29 30.51 -33.84
N ASP A 237 29.40 31.51 -33.90
CA ASP A 237 29.49 32.70 -33.06
C ASP A 237 28.81 32.52 -31.68
N ALA A 238 27.77 31.69 -31.58
CA ALA A 238 26.98 31.52 -30.35
C ALA A 238 27.43 30.31 -29.52
N ALA A 239 27.87 29.23 -30.17
CA ALA A 239 28.23 27.99 -29.51
C ALA A 239 29.35 28.14 -28.46
N PRO A 240 30.44 28.90 -28.71
CA PRO A 240 31.50 29.09 -27.72
C PRO A 240 31.03 29.85 -26.48
N LEU A 241 30.12 30.82 -26.65
CA LEU A 241 29.52 31.56 -25.53
C LEU A 241 28.67 30.63 -24.67
N LEU A 242 27.75 29.87 -25.29
CA LEU A 242 26.84 28.98 -24.56
C LEU A 242 27.62 27.92 -23.77
N ALA A 243 28.66 27.33 -24.38
CA ALA A 243 29.51 26.34 -23.72
C ALA A 243 30.25 26.92 -22.51
N GLN A 244 30.84 28.11 -22.63
CA GLN A 244 31.56 28.76 -21.53
C GLN A 244 30.62 29.24 -20.42
N LEU A 245 29.43 29.73 -20.78
CA LEU A 245 28.38 30.11 -19.83
C LEU A 245 27.85 28.89 -19.05
N GLU A 246 27.63 27.76 -19.72
CA GLU A 246 27.19 26.50 -19.10
C GLU A 246 28.25 25.94 -18.14
N VAL A 247 29.53 25.98 -18.53
CA VAL A 247 30.65 25.60 -17.65
C VAL A 247 30.76 26.51 -16.43
N TRP A 248 30.58 27.82 -16.62
CA TRP A 248 30.68 28.79 -15.54
C TRP A 248 29.51 28.72 -14.55
N LEU A 249 28.28 28.56 -15.02
CA LEU A 249 27.09 28.62 -14.17
C LEU A 249 26.64 27.28 -13.60
N HIS A 250 26.81 26.19 -14.35
CA HIS A 250 26.12 24.92 -14.05
C HIS A 250 27.03 23.74 -13.74
N ARG A 251 28.35 23.82 -13.99
CA ARG A 251 29.25 22.67 -13.78
C ARG A 251 29.65 22.52 -12.30
N PRO A 252 29.29 21.40 -11.62
CA PRO A 252 29.78 21.13 -10.27
C PRO A 252 31.25 20.64 -10.33
N GLY A 253 32.14 21.25 -9.54
CA GLY A 253 33.55 20.86 -9.48
C GLY A 253 34.49 22.04 -9.21
N PRO A 254 35.82 21.81 -9.26
CA PRO A 254 36.80 22.89 -9.11
C PRO A 254 36.57 23.96 -10.18
N VAL A 255 36.60 25.23 -9.75
CA VAL A 255 36.34 26.40 -10.60
C VAL A 255 37.33 26.39 -11.76
N GLN A 256 36.84 26.10 -12.97
CA GLN A 256 37.62 26.29 -14.17
C GLN A 256 37.78 27.80 -14.40
N PRO A 257 38.99 28.29 -14.73
CA PRO A 257 39.20 29.70 -14.97
C PRO A 257 38.53 30.08 -16.31
N VAL A 258 37.27 30.52 -16.23
CA VAL A 258 36.58 31.17 -17.33
C VAL A 258 36.84 32.67 -17.18
N ASP A 259 37.41 33.29 -18.21
CA ASP A 259 37.57 34.74 -18.25
C ASP A 259 36.20 35.39 -18.55
N VAL A 260 35.45 35.66 -17.48
CA VAL A 260 34.11 36.27 -17.56
C VAL A 260 34.16 37.66 -18.21
N ALA A 261 35.26 38.39 -18.03
CA ALA A 261 35.43 39.71 -18.63
C ALA A 261 35.59 39.61 -20.15
N ALA A 262 36.43 38.69 -20.64
CA ALA A 262 36.55 38.43 -22.07
C ALA A 262 35.27 37.84 -22.68
N LEU A 263 34.60 36.94 -21.95
CA LEU A 263 33.36 36.29 -22.39
C LEU A 263 32.21 37.28 -22.62
N LEU A 264 32.06 38.25 -21.72
CA LEU A 264 30.94 39.20 -21.74
C LEU A 264 31.26 40.53 -22.42
N ALA A 265 32.52 40.81 -22.75
CA ALA A 265 32.95 42.04 -23.42
C ALA A 265 32.10 42.42 -24.66
N PRO A 266 31.70 41.48 -25.55
CA PRO A 266 30.88 41.82 -26.72
C PRO A 266 29.46 42.33 -26.40
N TYR A 267 28.97 42.11 -25.18
CA TYR A 267 27.59 42.42 -24.78
C TYR A 267 27.46 43.68 -23.91
N ARG A 268 28.59 44.31 -23.55
CA ARG A 268 28.64 45.52 -22.73
C ARG A 268 28.06 46.74 -23.44
N ASP A 269 28.41 46.89 -24.72
CA ASP A 269 28.10 48.08 -25.54
C ASP A 269 27.21 47.73 -26.74
N LEU A 270 26.20 46.87 -26.53
CA LEU A 270 25.23 46.59 -27.59
C LEU A 270 24.46 47.87 -27.95
N PRO A 271 24.33 48.20 -29.26
CA PRO A 271 23.53 49.34 -29.66
C PRO A 271 22.07 49.12 -29.25
N PRO A 272 21.36 50.17 -28.78
CA PRO A 272 19.96 50.05 -28.36
C PRO A 272 19.05 49.54 -29.49
N GLU A 273 19.40 49.85 -30.74
CA GLU A 273 18.70 49.43 -31.94
C GLU A 273 18.97 47.97 -32.37
N ALA A 274 19.89 47.25 -31.72
CA ALA A 274 20.20 45.86 -32.06
C ALA A 274 18.97 44.93 -32.01
N LEU A 275 17.91 45.36 -31.33
CA LEU A 275 16.67 44.61 -31.15
C LEU A 275 15.40 45.47 -31.26
N ASP A 276 15.47 46.72 -31.69
CA ASP A 276 14.29 47.57 -31.95
C ASP A 276 14.02 47.64 -33.46
N LEU A 277 13.71 46.49 -34.07
CA LEU A 277 13.00 46.48 -35.36
C LEU A 277 11.53 46.23 -35.09
N GLU A 278 10.79 47.29 -35.39
CA GLU A 278 9.36 47.46 -35.23
C GLU A 278 8.56 46.29 -35.79
N VAL A 279 7.52 45.92 -35.05
CA VAL A 279 6.23 45.51 -35.63
C VAL A 279 5.74 46.69 -36.49
N ARG A 280 6.23 46.81 -37.73
CA ARG A 280 5.57 47.60 -38.77
C ARG A 280 4.82 46.65 -39.67
N GLY A 281 3.50 46.76 -39.60
CA GLY A 281 2.58 46.01 -40.43
C GLY A 281 2.79 46.27 -41.91
N ALA A 282 2.46 45.27 -42.70
CA ALA A 282 2.00 45.43 -44.06
C ALA A 282 0.76 44.55 -44.22
N ALA A 283 -0.30 45.19 -44.70
CA ALA A 283 -1.61 44.66 -45.01
C ALA A 283 -1.58 43.56 -46.09
#